data_AF-A0A7J3CSJ9-F1
#
_entry.id   AF-A0A7J3CSJ9-F1
#
_cell.length_a   1.000
_cell.length_b   1.000
_cell.length_c   1.000
_cell.angle_alpha   90.00
_cell.angle_beta   90.00
_cell.angle_gamma   90.00
#
_symmetry.space_group_name_H-M   'P 1'
#
loop_
_entity.id
_entity.type
_entity.pdbx_description
1 polymer ?
#
loop_
_entity_poly.entity_id
_entity_poly.type
_entity_poly.pdbx_seq_one_letter_code
_entity_poly.pdbx_strand_id
1 'polypeptide(L)'
;MKAQIFFILLFNFLIAEIYISQANLVGQTLDILVENGANQTITIQAPNGDKIEKKLDEAGQTKIFLDQEGLWKIYYNEESKSFYVKDTQKKVIKNEKQDLTFLFVIVVFLLVFGAVYLLFYIYKNLYPPLPKLFKTKKESLFVITFQAAKNLIKNVHLELTLKNSQKPLFILREKMQPFEKIQISCNAEEFEKAVCIWQENNQKFSLELKDENLVSLDSTQVLSQPSFSSENTIQQKQKRKLKKAQD
;
A
#
# COMPACT_ATOMS: atom_id res chain seq x y z
N MET A 1 67.89 -18.23 8.68
CA MET A 1 66.49 -18.59 8.98
C MET A 1 65.57 -17.70 8.17
N LYS A 2 64.96 -18.18 7.08
CA LYS A 2 63.81 -17.55 6.39
C LYS A 2 63.29 -18.48 5.27
N ALA A 3 63.22 -19.78 5.57
CA ALA A 3 62.71 -20.81 4.65
C ALA A 3 61.33 -21.35 5.10
N GLN A 4 60.55 -20.58 5.87
CA GLN A 4 59.35 -21.12 6.54
C GLN A 4 58.06 -20.32 6.31
N ILE A 5 58.06 -19.32 5.41
CA ILE A 5 56.84 -18.55 5.09
C ILE A 5 56.41 -18.79 3.64
N PHE A 6 56.70 -19.98 3.10
CA PHE A 6 56.23 -20.42 1.78
C PHE A 6 55.19 -21.54 1.86
N PHE A 7 54.79 -21.99 3.06
CA PHE A 7 54.01 -23.23 3.22
C PHE A 7 52.60 -23.05 3.84
N ILE A 8 52.17 -21.83 4.16
CA ILE A 8 50.85 -21.60 4.80
C ILE A 8 49.77 -21.15 3.80
N LEU A 9 50.12 -20.90 2.53
CA LEU A 9 49.18 -20.44 1.49
C LEU A 9 48.78 -21.52 0.46
N LEU A 10 49.10 -22.80 0.73
CA LEU A 10 48.91 -23.90 -0.24
C LEU A 10 48.08 -25.09 0.30
N PHE A 11 47.27 -24.86 1.33
CA PHE A 11 46.17 -25.75 1.69
C PHE A 11 44.85 -24.98 1.58
N ASN A 12 44.44 -24.69 0.34
CA ASN A 12 43.01 -24.73 0.03
C ASN A 12 42.62 -26.18 0.26
N PHE A 13 42.11 -26.47 1.47
CA PHE A 13 41.47 -27.75 1.74
C PHE A 13 40.41 -27.92 0.64
N LEU A 14 40.59 -28.97 -0.17
CA LEU A 14 39.57 -29.53 -1.04
C LEU A 14 38.46 -30.06 -0.12
N ILE A 15 37.66 -29.14 0.39
CA ILE A 15 36.45 -29.43 1.14
C ILE A 15 35.51 -30.07 0.13
N ALA A 16 35.18 -31.33 0.35
CA ALA A 16 34.46 -32.14 -0.60
C ALA A 16 32.96 -32.06 -0.33
N GLU A 17 32.23 -31.35 -1.17
CA GLU A 17 30.81 -31.08 -0.97
C GLU A 17 29.93 -32.26 -1.42
N ILE A 18 28.93 -32.60 -0.59
CA ILE A 18 27.94 -33.65 -0.87
C ILE A 18 26.69 -33.03 -1.51
N TYR A 19 26.29 -33.50 -2.69
CA TYR A 19 25.07 -33.13 -3.40
C TYR A 19 24.09 -34.31 -3.45
N ILE A 20 22.80 -33.99 -3.31
CA ILE A 20 21.71 -34.97 -3.35
C ILE A 20 20.64 -34.50 -4.33
N SER A 21 20.06 -35.44 -5.08
CA SER A 21 18.91 -35.19 -5.96
C SER A 21 17.63 -34.89 -5.17
N GLN A 22 16.59 -34.36 -5.82
CA GLN A 22 15.34 -33.93 -5.16
C GLN A 22 14.43 -35.09 -4.66
N ALA A 23 14.82 -36.35 -4.85
CA ALA A 23 14.00 -37.52 -4.51
C ALA A 23 13.99 -37.79 -2.99
N ASN A 24 12.92 -37.40 -2.29
CA ASN A 24 12.82 -37.47 -0.83
C ASN A 24 11.62 -38.31 -0.33
N LEU A 25 11.16 -39.29 -1.12
CA LEU A 25 10.04 -40.16 -0.76
C LEU A 25 10.48 -41.61 -0.57
N VAL A 26 9.84 -42.31 0.36
CA VAL A 26 10.01 -43.75 0.54
C VAL A 26 9.61 -44.49 -0.75
N GLY A 27 10.44 -45.45 -1.16
CA GLY A 27 10.29 -46.21 -2.40
C GLY A 27 11.00 -45.57 -3.60
N GLN A 28 11.70 -44.44 -3.44
CA GLN A 28 12.49 -43.82 -4.49
C GLN A 28 13.97 -44.13 -4.37
N THR A 29 14.69 -44.04 -5.50
CA THR A 29 16.15 -44.08 -5.53
C THR A 29 16.69 -42.65 -5.49
N LEU A 30 17.55 -42.36 -4.52
CA LEU A 30 18.26 -41.10 -4.40
C LEU A 30 19.62 -41.20 -5.07
N ASP A 31 19.88 -40.28 -6.01
CA ASP A 31 21.20 -40.06 -6.58
C ASP A 31 22.01 -39.11 -5.66
N ILE A 32 23.23 -39.52 -5.33
CA ILE A 32 24.20 -38.81 -4.49
C ILE A 32 25.43 -38.53 -5.35
N LEU A 33 25.93 -37.30 -5.30
CA LEU A 33 27.19 -36.88 -5.93
C LEU A 33 28.10 -36.27 -4.86
N VAL A 34 29.36 -36.67 -4.83
CA VAL A 34 30.37 -36.10 -3.93
C VAL A 34 31.49 -35.51 -4.75
N GLU A 35 31.72 -34.20 -4.63
CA GLU A 35 32.83 -33.54 -5.32
C GLU A 35 34.17 -34.10 -4.84
N ASN A 36 35.05 -34.42 -5.79
CA ASN A 36 36.34 -35.08 -5.53
C ASN A 36 36.23 -36.45 -4.80
N GLY A 37 35.04 -37.07 -4.82
CA GLY A 37 34.75 -38.37 -4.20
C GLY A 37 34.95 -39.59 -5.09
N ALA A 38 35.45 -39.41 -6.32
CA ALA A 38 35.61 -40.50 -7.28
C ALA A 38 36.35 -41.71 -6.68
N ASN A 39 35.76 -42.91 -6.84
CA ASN A 39 36.27 -44.19 -6.34
C ASN A 39 36.40 -44.32 -4.80
N GLN A 40 35.90 -43.37 -4.01
CA GLN A 40 35.91 -43.44 -2.55
C GLN A 40 34.64 -44.10 -2.01
N THR A 41 34.61 -44.35 -0.70
CA THR A 41 33.44 -44.93 -0.01
C THR A 41 32.77 -43.86 0.86
N ILE A 42 31.45 -43.81 0.81
CA ILE A 42 30.62 -42.99 1.70
C ILE A 42 29.89 -43.88 2.70
N THR A 43 29.60 -43.32 3.87
CA THR A 43 28.78 -43.98 4.89
C THR A 43 27.44 -43.30 4.97
N ILE A 44 26.37 -44.06 4.76
CA ILE A 44 24.99 -43.58 4.79
C ILE A 44 24.32 -44.18 6.02
N GLN A 45 23.85 -43.34 6.93
CA GLN A 45 23.10 -43.75 8.11
C GLN A 45 21.60 -43.64 7.84
N ALA A 46 20.91 -44.77 7.94
CA ALA A 46 19.46 -44.88 7.86
C ALA A 46 18.78 -44.38 9.15
N PRO A 47 17.46 -44.07 9.12
CA PRO A 47 16.74 -43.52 10.28
C PRO A 47 16.71 -44.45 11.49
N ASN A 48 16.76 -45.77 11.26
CA ASN A 48 16.85 -46.79 12.31
C ASN A 48 18.26 -46.88 12.96
N GLY A 49 19.24 -46.14 12.44
CA GLY A 49 20.62 -46.13 12.93
C GLY A 49 21.58 -47.04 12.15
N ASP A 50 21.08 -47.86 11.22
CA ASP A 50 21.90 -48.75 10.40
C ASP A 50 22.84 -47.95 9.50
N LYS A 51 24.05 -48.47 9.30
CA LYS A 51 25.07 -47.85 8.46
C LYS A 51 25.27 -48.67 7.20
N ILE A 52 25.17 -48.00 6.06
CA ILE A 52 25.30 -48.56 4.73
C ILE A 52 26.52 -47.92 4.09
N GLU A 53 27.52 -48.73 3.75
CA GLU A 53 28.71 -48.26 3.03
C GLU A 53 28.50 -48.43 1.53
N LYS A 54 28.71 -47.36 0.76
CA LYS A 54 28.56 -47.34 -0.70
C LYS A 54 29.80 -46.77 -1.34
N LYS A 55 30.35 -47.52 -2.31
CA LYS A 55 31.42 -47.02 -3.17
C LYS A 55 30.84 -46.05 -4.21
N LEU A 56 31.52 -44.93 -4.38
CA LEU A 56 31.29 -43.95 -5.42
C LEU A 56 31.93 -44.40 -6.73
N ASP A 57 31.28 -44.13 -7.85
CA ASP A 57 31.81 -44.40 -9.18
C ASP A 57 32.95 -43.44 -9.57
N GLU A 58 33.44 -43.56 -10.81
CA GLU A 58 34.51 -42.71 -11.35
C GLU A 58 34.12 -41.22 -11.44
N ALA A 59 32.83 -40.91 -11.40
CA ALA A 59 32.29 -39.55 -11.38
C ALA A 59 31.95 -39.07 -9.96
N GLY A 60 32.24 -39.85 -8.92
CA GLY A 60 31.90 -39.52 -7.53
C GLY A 60 30.42 -39.70 -7.20
N GLN A 61 29.69 -40.50 -7.98
CA GLN A 61 28.24 -40.71 -7.83
C GLN A 61 27.92 -42.08 -7.25
N THR A 62 26.80 -42.16 -6.54
CA THR A 62 26.20 -43.44 -6.15
C THR A 62 24.69 -43.28 -5.97
N LYS A 63 24.03 -44.41 -5.80
CA LYS A 63 22.57 -44.49 -5.65
C LYS A 63 22.20 -45.27 -4.41
N ILE A 64 21.19 -44.80 -3.70
CA ILE A 64 20.59 -45.51 -2.57
C ILE A 64 19.08 -45.60 -2.73
N PHE A 65 18.51 -46.76 -2.41
CA PHE A 65 17.07 -46.95 -2.34
C PHE A 65 16.58 -46.55 -0.96
N LEU A 66 15.61 -45.64 -0.91
CA LEU A 66 15.03 -45.13 0.33
C LEU A 66 13.89 -46.04 0.77
N ASP A 67 14.18 -46.95 1.69
CA ASP A 67 13.22 -47.96 2.18
C ASP A 67 12.51 -47.55 3.48
N GLN A 68 12.97 -46.47 4.14
CA GLN A 68 12.49 -46.04 5.44
C GLN A 68 12.17 -44.54 5.48
N GLU A 69 11.09 -44.20 6.18
CA GLU A 69 10.75 -42.83 6.55
C GLU A 69 11.66 -42.33 7.67
N GLY A 70 12.11 -41.07 7.59
CA GLY A 70 12.84 -40.41 8.67
C GLY A 70 14.08 -39.66 8.20
N LEU A 71 14.94 -39.34 9.16
CA LEU A 71 16.17 -38.58 8.91
C LEU A 71 17.29 -39.52 8.45
N TRP A 72 17.75 -39.31 7.22
CA TRP A 72 18.92 -39.96 6.66
C TRP A 72 20.13 -39.03 6.76
N LYS A 73 21.32 -39.59 6.95
CA LYS A 73 22.59 -38.84 7.01
C LYS A 73 23.65 -39.49 6.13
N ILE A 74 24.37 -38.69 5.36
CA ILE A 74 25.51 -39.13 4.55
C ILE A 74 26.76 -38.53 5.16
N TYR A 75 27.80 -39.34 5.30
CA TYR A 75 29.10 -38.96 5.86
C TYR A 75 30.22 -39.21 4.86
N TYR A 76 31.07 -38.21 4.67
CA TYR A 76 32.26 -38.30 3.82
C TYR A 76 33.32 -37.29 4.27
N ASN A 77 34.57 -37.73 4.49
CA ASN A 77 35.73 -36.90 4.83
C ASN A 77 35.41 -35.71 5.77
N GLU A 78 34.86 -36.03 6.95
CA GLU A 78 34.47 -35.07 8.01
C GLU A 78 33.23 -34.21 7.72
N GLU A 79 32.72 -34.21 6.49
CA GLU A 79 31.43 -33.63 6.14
C GLU A 79 30.26 -34.58 6.44
N SER A 80 29.12 -33.97 6.78
CA SER A 80 27.87 -34.70 6.83
C SER A 80 26.71 -33.91 6.25
N LYS A 81 25.86 -34.59 5.49
CA LYS A 81 24.63 -34.02 4.93
C LYS A 81 23.44 -34.82 5.41
N SER A 82 22.45 -34.13 5.96
CA SER A 82 21.23 -34.75 6.47
C SER A 82 20.02 -34.35 5.63
N PHE A 83 19.12 -35.28 5.38
CA PHE A 83 17.89 -35.05 4.63
C PHE A 83 16.76 -35.92 5.20
N TYR A 84 15.52 -35.45 5.05
CA TYR A 84 14.35 -36.13 5.60
C TYR A 84 13.53 -36.77 4.50
N VAL A 85 13.28 -38.08 4.62
CA VAL A 85 12.48 -38.87 3.69
C VAL A 85 11.09 -39.03 4.26
N LYS A 86 10.07 -38.72 3.47
CA LYS A 86 8.65 -38.82 3.86
C LYS A 86 8.03 -40.08 3.28
N ASP A 87 7.18 -40.76 4.05
CA ASP A 87 6.32 -41.82 3.52
C ASP A 87 4.96 -41.24 3.14
N THR A 88 4.69 -41.17 1.83
CA THR A 88 3.37 -40.77 1.33
C THR A 88 2.33 -41.89 1.41
N GLN A 89 2.71 -43.16 1.61
CA GLN A 89 1.75 -44.27 1.73
C GLN A 89 1.06 -44.30 3.10
N LYS A 90 1.63 -43.64 4.13
CA LYS A 90 1.03 -43.55 5.47
C LYS A 90 -0.06 -42.47 5.62
N LYS A 91 -0.38 -41.73 4.55
CA LYS A 91 -1.65 -40.98 4.48
C LYS A 91 -2.76 -41.94 4.05
N VAL A 92 -3.17 -42.81 4.97
CA VAL A 92 -4.60 -43.14 5.06
C VAL A 92 -5.32 -41.81 5.03
N ILE A 93 -6.24 -41.68 4.08
CA ILE A 93 -7.10 -40.52 3.88
C ILE A 93 -7.86 -40.30 5.20
N LYS A 94 -7.27 -39.57 6.13
CA LYS A 94 -8.07 -38.75 7.03
C LYS A 94 -8.72 -37.77 6.07
N ASN A 95 -10.03 -37.90 5.91
CA ASN A 95 -10.86 -36.73 5.67
C ASN A 95 -10.54 -35.74 6.79
N GLU A 96 -9.46 -34.99 6.62
CA GLU A 96 -9.29 -33.70 7.22
C GLU A 96 -10.48 -32.95 6.65
N LYS A 97 -11.57 -32.88 7.44
CA LYS A 97 -12.61 -31.89 7.21
C LYS A 97 -11.83 -30.61 7.02
N GLN A 98 -11.70 -30.17 5.77
CA GLN A 98 -11.13 -28.87 5.46
C GLN A 98 -11.86 -27.93 6.41
N ASP A 99 -11.10 -27.34 7.32
CA ASP A 99 -11.65 -26.55 8.39
C ASP A 99 -12.23 -25.31 7.72
N LEU A 100 -13.48 -25.44 7.25
CA LEU A 100 -14.21 -24.44 6.48
C LEU A 100 -14.27 -23.14 7.28
N THR A 101 -14.16 -23.25 8.60
CA THR A 101 -13.99 -22.19 9.57
C THR A 101 -12.78 -21.31 9.27
N PHE A 102 -11.61 -21.87 8.90
CA PHE A 102 -10.43 -21.08 8.55
C PHE A 102 -10.61 -20.32 7.23
N LEU A 103 -11.17 -20.98 6.21
CA LEU A 103 -11.50 -20.33 4.94
C LEU A 103 -12.55 -19.22 5.13
N PHE A 104 -13.57 -19.49 5.95
CA PHE A 104 -14.62 -18.54 6.29
C PHE A 104 -14.06 -17.32 7.03
N VAL A 105 -13.15 -17.52 7.99
CA VAL A 105 -12.45 -16.42 8.69
C VAL A 105 -11.66 -15.56 7.72
N ILE A 106 -10.94 -16.15 6.76
CA ILE A 106 -10.21 -15.39 5.73
C ILE A 106 -11.16 -14.57 4.85
N VAL A 107 -12.28 -15.17 4.41
CA VAL A 107 -13.27 -14.49 3.57
C VAL A 107 -13.93 -13.32 4.34
N VAL A 108 -14.30 -13.54 5.60
CA VAL A 108 -14.86 -12.47 6.46
C VAL A 108 -13.83 -11.36 6.68
N PHE A 109 -12.56 -11.71 6.91
CA PHE A 109 -11.49 -10.73 7.10
C PHE A 109 -11.27 -9.88 5.84
N LEU A 110 -11.26 -10.49 4.66
CA LEU A 110 -11.17 -9.78 3.38
C LEU A 110 -12.38 -8.87 3.12
N LEU A 111 -13.59 -9.31 3.50
CA LEU A 111 -14.79 -8.48 3.38
C LEU A 111 -14.75 -7.27 4.34
N VAL A 112 -14.29 -7.46 5.57
CA VAL A 112 -14.13 -6.37 6.55
C VAL A 112 -13.06 -5.38 6.07
N PHE A 113 -11.90 -5.87 5.63
CA PHE A 113 -10.84 -5.00 5.08
C PHE A 113 -11.29 -4.28 3.81
N GLY A 114 -12.01 -4.96 2.92
CA GLY A 114 -12.58 -4.38 1.72
C GLY A 114 -13.58 -3.27 2.05
N ALA A 115 -14.48 -3.51 3.00
CA ALA A 115 -15.45 -2.50 3.45
C ALA A 115 -14.78 -1.29 4.11
N VAL A 116 -13.79 -1.51 4.98
CA VAL A 116 -13.02 -0.42 5.62
C VAL A 116 -12.24 0.38 4.58
N TYR A 117 -11.60 -0.29 3.61
CA TYR A 117 -10.88 0.38 2.53
C TYR A 117 -11.81 1.23 1.67
N LEU A 118 -12.99 0.70 1.34
CA LEU A 118 -14.00 1.39 0.53
C LEU A 118 -14.59 2.59 1.28
N LEU A 119 -14.86 2.44 2.58
CA LEU A 119 -15.25 3.56 3.46
C LEU A 119 -14.17 4.63 3.55
N PHE A 120 -12.90 4.25 3.70
CA PHE A 120 -11.78 5.18 3.72
C PHE A 120 -11.65 5.93 2.38
N TYR A 121 -11.81 5.23 1.25
CA TYR A 121 -11.78 5.82 -0.08
C TYR A 121 -12.91 6.83 -0.28
N ILE A 122 -14.14 6.48 0.12
CA ILE A 122 -15.30 7.37 0.09
C ILE A 122 -15.08 8.58 1.00
N TYR A 123 -14.63 8.37 2.23
CA TYR A 123 -14.35 9.45 3.20
C TYR A 123 -13.33 10.45 2.66
N LYS A 124 -12.23 9.98 2.07
CA LYS A 124 -11.18 10.84 1.50
C LYS A 124 -11.66 11.65 0.30
N ASN A 125 -12.64 11.15 -0.45
CA ASN A 125 -13.25 11.87 -1.57
C ASN A 125 -14.37 12.83 -1.12
N LEU A 126 -15.04 12.57 0.00
CA LEU A 126 -16.07 13.44 0.58
C LEU A 126 -15.49 14.64 1.31
N TYR A 127 -14.34 14.48 1.97
CA TYR A 127 -13.67 15.54 2.71
C TYR A 127 -12.33 15.87 2.06
N PRO A 128 -12.32 16.62 0.95
CA PRO A 128 -11.07 17.09 0.36
C PRO A 128 -10.30 17.92 1.40
N PRO A 129 -8.95 17.89 1.35
CA PRO A 129 -8.12 18.64 2.28
C PRO A 129 -8.53 20.12 2.26
N LEU A 130 -8.87 20.66 3.43
CA LEU A 130 -9.27 22.04 3.57
C LEU A 130 -8.10 22.96 3.19
N PRO A 131 -8.34 24.01 2.38
CA PRO A 131 -7.32 25.01 2.09
C PRO A 131 -6.96 25.76 3.38
N LYS A 132 -5.77 26.36 3.38
CA LYS A 132 -5.21 27.00 4.58
C LYS A 132 -5.21 28.51 4.41
N LEU A 133 -5.63 29.21 5.47
CA LEU A 133 -5.59 30.65 5.56
C LEU A 133 -4.54 31.05 6.61
N PHE A 134 -3.60 31.91 6.22
CA PHE A 134 -2.48 32.33 7.05
C PHE A 134 -2.51 33.85 7.25
N LYS A 135 -2.22 34.28 8.48
CA LYS A 135 -2.01 35.68 8.84
C LYS A 135 -0.53 35.91 9.11
N THR A 136 0.04 36.93 8.49
CA THR A 136 1.38 37.43 8.81
C THR A 136 1.28 38.92 9.07
N LYS A 137 1.76 39.38 10.24
CA LYS A 137 1.85 40.81 10.59
C LYS A 137 3.32 41.18 10.71
N LYS A 138 3.75 42.21 9.99
CA LYS A 138 5.05 42.84 10.17
C LYS A 138 4.82 44.35 10.29
N GLU A 139 5.12 44.90 11.46
CA GLU A 139 4.83 46.31 11.80
C GLU A 139 3.33 46.62 11.58
N SER A 140 3.01 47.51 10.65
CA SER A 140 1.65 47.87 10.23
C SER A 140 1.20 47.18 8.93
N LEU A 141 2.01 46.30 8.35
CA LEU A 141 1.64 45.53 7.16
C LEU A 141 1.04 44.19 7.57
N PHE A 142 -0.24 44.00 7.22
CA PHE A 142 -0.90 42.70 7.28
C PHE A 142 -0.85 42.03 5.92
N VAL A 143 -0.50 40.75 5.92
CA VAL A 143 -0.56 39.88 4.75
C VAL A 143 -1.41 38.67 5.10
N ILE A 144 -2.54 38.52 4.42
CA ILE A 144 -3.36 37.31 4.48
C ILE A 144 -3.05 36.47 3.25
N THR A 145 -2.57 35.25 3.48
CA THR A 145 -2.27 34.28 2.42
C THR A 145 -3.30 33.17 2.45
N PHE A 146 -3.94 32.95 1.32
CA PHE A 146 -4.77 31.76 1.08
C PHE A 146 -3.99 30.79 0.19
N GLN A 147 -3.92 29.53 0.60
CA GLN A 147 -3.28 28.47 -0.17
C GLN A 147 -4.30 27.39 -0.53
N ALA A 148 -4.41 27.11 -1.84
CA ALA A 148 -5.23 26.04 -2.34
C ALA A 148 -4.69 24.68 -1.91
N ALA A 149 -5.60 23.73 -1.70
CA ALA A 149 -5.25 22.36 -1.39
C ALA A 149 -4.80 21.60 -2.66
N LYS A 150 -4.85 20.27 -2.63
CA LYS A 150 -4.39 19.42 -3.74
C LYS A 150 -5.28 19.48 -5.00
N ASN A 151 -6.46 20.09 -4.90
CA ASN A 151 -7.46 20.12 -5.96
C ASN A 151 -7.62 21.52 -6.56
N LEU A 152 -8.20 21.57 -7.77
CA LEU A 152 -8.59 22.81 -8.44
C LEU A 152 -9.78 23.44 -7.71
N ILE A 153 -9.64 24.69 -7.29
CA ILE A 153 -10.71 25.43 -6.60
C ILE A 153 -11.38 26.40 -7.58
N LYS A 154 -12.71 26.49 -7.54
CA LYS A 154 -13.50 27.42 -8.37
C LYS A 154 -14.16 28.50 -7.50
N ASN A 155 -14.45 29.65 -8.10
CA ASN A 155 -15.19 30.75 -7.47
C ASN A 155 -14.60 31.15 -6.11
N VAL A 156 -13.31 31.49 -6.10
CA VAL A 156 -12.58 31.90 -4.90
C VAL A 156 -12.87 33.38 -4.63
N HIS A 157 -13.35 33.67 -3.43
CA HIS A 157 -13.54 35.01 -2.88
C HIS A 157 -12.74 35.13 -1.59
N LEU A 158 -11.76 36.01 -1.57
CA LEU A 158 -10.99 36.35 -0.38
C LEU A 158 -11.33 37.78 0.03
N GLU A 159 -11.83 37.97 1.23
CA GLU A 159 -12.26 39.26 1.77
C GLU A 159 -11.52 39.57 3.09
N LEU A 160 -11.07 40.81 3.23
CA LEU A 160 -10.43 41.34 4.42
C LEU A 160 -11.18 42.59 4.87
N THR A 161 -11.73 42.55 6.08
CA THR A 161 -12.44 43.66 6.72
C THR A 161 -11.55 44.26 7.81
N LEU A 162 -11.37 45.58 7.77
CA LEU A 162 -10.59 46.31 8.78
C LEU A 162 -11.54 47.01 9.77
N LYS A 163 -11.19 47.03 11.06
CA LYS A 163 -12.05 47.63 12.11
C LYS A 163 -12.41 49.10 11.81
N ASN A 164 -11.50 49.84 11.19
CA ASN A 164 -11.65 51.27 10.93
C ASN A 164 -11.98 51.60 9.46
N SER A 165 -12.29 50.60 8.61
CA SER A 165 -12.63 50.81 7.20
C SER A 165 -14.08 50.42 6.92
N GLN A 166 -14.83 51.31 6.27
CA GLN A 166 -16.17 51.01 5.78
C GLN A 166 -16.17 50.09 4.55
N LYS A 167 -15.03 49.91 3.87
CA LYS A 167 -14.93 49.09 2.66
C LYS A 167 -13.98 47.90 2.89
N PRO A 168 -14.44 46.66 2.64
CA PRO A 168 -13.56 45.50 2.68
C PRO A 168 -12.65 45.49 1.46
N LEU A 169 -11.44 44.96 1.63
CA LEU A 169 -10.55 44.64 0.54
C LEU A 169 -10.84 43.20 0.09
N PHE A 170 -11.03 42.98 -1.21
CA PHE A 170 -11.34 41.63 -1.68
C PHE A 170 -10.67 41.26 -3.00
N ILE A 171 -10.48 39.96 -3.20
CA ILE A 171 -9.98 39.34 -4.42
C ILE A 171 -11.00 38.30 -4.88
N LEU A 172 -11.42 38.40 -6.14
CA LEU A 172 -12.25 37.41 -6.81
C LEU A 172 -11.42 36.69 -7.87
N ARG A 173 -11.47 35.36 -7.86
CA ARG A 173 -10.90 34.51 -8.91
C ARG A 173 -11.86 33.43 -9.33
N GLU A 174 -11.98 33.25 -10.64
CA GLU A 174 -12.81 32.18 -11.21
C GLU A 174 -12.23 30.79 -10.86
N LYS A 175 -10.89 30.64 -10.92
CA LYS A 175 -10.19 29.37 -10.72
C LYS A 175 -8.84 29.57 -10.05
N MET A 176 -8.42 28.58 -9.27
CA MET A 176 -7.12 28.53 -8.60
C MET A 176 -6.53 27.12 -8.73
N GLN A 177 -5.28 27.04 -9.17
CA GLN A 177 -4.57 25.78 -9.40
C GLN A 177 -4.22 25.09 -8.08
N PRO A 178 -4.02 23.75 -8.10
CA PRO A 178 -3.53 23.02 -6.93
C PRO A 178 -2.28 23.66 -6.32
N PHE A 179 -2.27 23.81 -5.00
CA PHE A 179 -1.18 24.43 -4.23
C PHE A 179 -0.84 25.88 -4.56
N GLU A 180 -1.60 26.54 -5.43
CA GLU A 180 -1.43 27.96 -5.73
C GLU A 180 -1.63 28.78 -4.45
N LYS A 181 -1.02 29.96 -4.39
CA LYS A 181 -1.15 30.91 -3.29
C LYS A 181 -1.66 32.24 -3.83
N ILE A 182 -2.65 32.81 -3.15
CA ILE A 182 -3.08 34.19 -3.36
C ILE A 182 -2.90 34.97 -2.07
N GLN A 183 -2.59 36.25 -2.20
CA GLN A 183 -2.29 37.11 -1.07
C GLN A 183 -3.06 38.42 -1.19
N ILE A 184 -3.61 38.88 -0.08
CA ILE A 184 -4.13 40.23 0.08
C ILE A 184 -3.32 40.90 1.18
N SER A 185 -2.84 42.11 0.90
CA SER A 185 -2.03 42.88 1.83
C SER A 185 -2.65 44.26 2.07
N CYS A 186 -2.51 44.75 3.29
CA CYS A 186 -2.97 46.08 3.65
C CYS A 186 -2.09 46.69 4.74
N ASN A 187 -1.95 48.01 4.70
CA ASN A 187 -1.33 48.76 5.77
C ASN A 187 -2.40 49.19 6.76
N ALA A 188 -2.43 48.58 7.94
CA ALA A 188 -3.41 48.84 9.00
C ALA A 188 -2.83 48.49 10.37
N GLU A 189 -3.35 49.11 11.44
CA GLU A 189 -2.94 48.77 12.81
C GLU A 189 -3.64 47.50 13.31
N GLU A 190 -4.91 47.31 12.91
CA GLU A 190 -5.79 46.21 13.28
C GLU A 190 -6.74 45.82 12.13
N PHE A 191 -7.17 44.56 12.07
CA PHE A 191 -8.25 44.11 11.20
C PHE A 191 -9.38 43.46 12.01
N GLU A 192 -10.61 43.49 11.48
CA GLU A 192 -11.79 42.96 12.17
C GLU A 192 -11.95 41.46 11.91
N LYS A 193 -11.96 41.07 10.62
CA LYS A 193 -12.07 39.68 10.17
C LYS A 193 -11.45 39.50 8.79
N ALA A 194 -10.98 38.30 8.51
CA ALA A 194 -10.64 37.85 7.16
C ALA A 194 -11.48 36.62 6.83
N VAL A 195 -12.20 36.66 5.71
CA VAL A 195 -13.12 35.61 5.28
C VAL A 195 -12.66 35.09 3.92
N CYS A 196 -12.50 33.79 3.79
CA CYS A 196 -12.30 33.14 2.51
C CYS A 196 -13.48 32.25 2.20
N ILE A 197 -14.06 32.40 1.01
CA ILE A 197 -15.17 31.62 0.52
C ILE A 197 -14.74 30.97 -0.79
N TRP A 198 -14.98 29.68 -0.96
CA TRP A 198 -14.72 29.00 -2.23
C TRP A 198 -15.75 27.92 -2.54
N GLN A 199 -15.71 27.42 -3.78
CA GLN A 199 -16.57 26.34 -4.24
C GLN A 199 -15.76 25.18 -4.83
N GLU A 200 -16.07 23.97 -4.41
CA GLU A 200 -15.50 22.73 -4.94
C GLU A 200 -16.61 21.69 -5.10
N ASN A 201 -16.71 21.04 -6.27
CA ASN A 201 -17.73 20.02 -6.55
C ASN A 201 -19.17 20.43 -6.17
N ASN A 202 -19.55 21.67 -6.51
CA ASN A 202 -20.84 22.30 -6.17
C ASN A 202 -21.08 22.57 -4.67
N GLN A 203 -20.10 22.31 -3.80
CA GLN A 203 -20.17 22.64 -2.38
C GLN A 203 -19.47 23.97 -2.09
N LYS A 204 -20.08 24.78 -1.23
CA LYS A 204 -19.53 26.08 -0.79
C LYS A 204 -18.88 25.91 0.58
N PHE A 205 -17.70 26.48 0.74
CA PHE A 205 -16.93 26.44 1.97
C PHE A 205 -16.53 27.84 2.40
N SER A 206 -16.40 28.06 3.71
CA SER A 206 -15.94 29.33 4.27
C SER A 206 -14.93 29.11 5.39
N LEU A 207 -13.85 29.89 5.40
CA LEU A 207 -12.88 29.96 6.49
C LEU A 207 -12.81 31.39 7.01
N GLU A 208 -12.86 31.55 8.32
CA GLU A 208 -12.78 32.85 8.97
C GLU A 208 -11.58 32.93 9.91
N LEU A 209 -10.86 34.04 9.82
CA LEU A 209 -9.78 34.43 10.70
C LEU A 209 -10.23 35.68 11.45
N LYS A 210 -10.28 35.60 12.78
CA LYS A 210 -10.45 36.77 13.66
C LYS A 210 -9.11 37.20 14.20
N ASP A 211 -9.03 38.45 14.67
CA ASP A 211 -7.77 39.07 15.10
C ASP A 211 -7.02 38.23 16.16
N GLU A 212 -7.77 37.49 16.98
CA GLU A 212 -7.25 36.72 18.12
C GLU A 212 -7.17 35.19 17.94
N ASN A 213 -7.78 34.56 16.91
CA ASN A 213 -7.69 33.11 16.65
C ASN A 213 -8.19 32.69 15.25
N LEU A 214 -7.72 31.54 14.75
CA LEU A 214 -8.28 30.82 13.60
C LEU A 214 -9.57 30.11 14.03
N VAL A 215 -10.71 30.45 13.42
CA VAL A 215 -11.99 29.77 13.67
C VAL A 215 -12.46 29.15 12.36
N SER A 216 -12.29 27.85 12.20
CA SER A 216 -12.90 27.12 11.09
C SER A 216 -14.42 27.02 11.32
N LEU A 217 -15.22 27.47 10.37
CA LEU A 217 -16.69 27.39 10.42
C LEU A 217 -17.23 26.55 9.25
N ASP A 218 -18.33 25.86 9.56
CA ASP A 218 -18.90 24.69 8.86
C ASP A 218 -19.06 24.78 7.34
N SER A 219 -18.94 23.61 6.70
CA SER A 219 -19.45 23.34 5.36
C SER A 219 -20.96 23.49 5.34
N THR A 220 -21.48 24.65 4.94
CA THR A 220 -22.92 24.78 4.72
C THR A 220 -23.27 24.12 3.39
N GLN A 221 -23.86 22.92 3.46
CA GLN A 221 -24.54 22.34 2.29
C GLN A 221 -25.75 23.23 1.98
N VAL A 222 -25.57 24.15 1.02
CA VAL A 222 -26.74 24.70 0.32
C VAL A 222 -27.27 23.54 -0.51
N LEU A 223 -28.24 22.83 0.04
CA LEU A 223 -29.14 21.96 -0.71
C LEU A 223 -29.68 22.82 -1.83
N SER A 224 -29.15 22.64 -3.04
CA SER A 224 -29.74 23.21 -4.23
C SER A 224 -31.11 22.55 -4.30
N GLN A 225 -32.16 23.29 -3.91
CA GLN A 225 -33.49 22.97 -4.39
C GLN A 225 -33.36 22.85 -5.91
N PRO A 226 -33.71 21.71 -6.52
CA PRO A 226 -33.86 21.69 -7.96
C PRO A 226 -34.98 22.68 -8.26
N SER A 227 -34.66 23.78 -8.93
CA SER A 227 -35.63 24.57 -9.66
C SER A 227 -36.17 23.68 -10.78
N PHE A 228 -37.18 22.88 -10.43
CA PHE A 228 -38.05 22.24 -11.40
C PHE A 228 -38.87 23.35 -12.08
N SER A 229 -38.31 23.95 -13.12
CA SER A 229 -39.06 24.79 -14.05
C SER A 229 -38.48 24.71 -15.46
N SER A 230 -38.61 23.55 -16.10
CA SER A 230 -38.45 23.45 -17.56
C SER A 230 -39.52 22.60 -18.27
N GLU A 231 -40.48 22.01 -17.56
CA GLU A 231 -41.58 21.27 -18.22
C GLU A 231 -42.86 22.08 -18.47
N ASN A 232 -43.01 23.28 -17.90
CA ASN A 232 -44.21 24.10 -18.12
C ASN A 232 -44.15 25.08 -19.31
N THR A 233 -43.00 25.23 -19.96
CA THR A 233 -42.86 26.17 -21.09
C THR A 233 -43.21 25.55 -22.46
N ILE A 234 -43.22 24.22 -22.56
CA ILE A 234 -43.55 23.52 -23.82
C ILE A 234 -45.05 23.18 -23.90
N GLN A 235 -45.71 22.92 -22.75
CA GLN A 235 -47.16 22.69 -22.67
C GLN A 235 -47.99 23.98 -22.88
N GLN A 236 -47.49 25.16 -22.47
CA GLN A 236 -48.20 26.43 -22.73
C GLN A 236 -48.07 26.95 -24.16
N LYS A 237 -47.04 26.53 -24.92
CA LYS A 237 -46.89 26.88 -26.35
C LYS A 237 -47.72 26.00 -27.29
N GLN A 238 -48.08 24.78 -26.87
CA GLN A 238 -48.99 23.92 -27.63
C GLN A 238 -50.48 24.26 -27.41
N LYS A 239 -50.90 24.70 -26.21
CA LYS A 239 -52.29 25.18 -25.98
C LYS A 239 -52.63 26.50 -26.69
N ARG A 240 -51.64 27.34 -27.04
CA ARG A 240 -51.87 28.55 -27.85
C ARG A 240 -51.91 28.31 -29.36
N LYS A 241 -51.48 27.13 -29.84
CA LYS A 241 -51.62 26.75 -31.26
C LYS A 241 -52.89 25.94 -31.56
N LEU A 242 -53.47 25.25 -30.58
CA LEU A 242 -54.77 24.56 -30.77
C LEU A 242 -56.00 25.48 -30.68
N LYS A 243 -55.89 26.65 -30.04
CA LYS A 243 -57.00 27.63 -29.96
C LYS A 243 -57.05 28.63 -31.13
N LYS A 244 -56.24 28.43 -32.17
CA LYS A 244 -56.23 29.22 -33.42
C LYS A 244 -56.60 28.40 -34.66
N ALA A 245 -57.06 27.16 -34.45
CA ALA A 245 -57.53 26.26 -35.51
C ALA A 245 -59.01 25.85 -35.31
N GLN A 246 -59.72 26.54 -34.41
CA GLN A 246 -61.15 26.33 -34.12
C GLN A 246 -61.95 27.64 -34.05
N ASP A 247 -61.36 28.75 -34.52
CA ASP A 247 -62.07 29.98 -34.88
C ASP A 247 -61.85 30.23 -36.38
#